data_AF-A0A954SQK8-F1
#
_entry.id   AF-A0A954SQK8-F1
#
_cell.length_a   1.000
_cell.length_b   1.000
_cell.length_c   1.000
_cell.angle_alpha   90.00
_cell.angle_beta   90.00
_cell.angle_gamma   90.00
#
_symmetry.space_group_name_H-M   'P 1'
#
loop_
_entity.id
_entity.type
_entity.pdbx_description
1 polymer ?
#
loop_
_entity_poly.entity_id
_entity_poly.type
_entity_poly.pdbx_seq_one_letter_code
_entity_poly.pdbx_strand_id
1 'polypeptide(L)'
;MREQIGEVLGKPVFRDEILGADRKVPDSEVLHAQFLSPLVKKYQQEHQKELTPSPQEIEAMIAFFRKKDTDWEKEELEFQQNLLELKEELKKIESRLEDATLSPEQRRELENEKSTGEAWLEVFNTEHFIQLVLVKHWKFERHLYDNYGGGRILWQQLGWEAFDAMHNWLKSQEDHGHFKITDPQLHRSFYRYWRDMHHNFMIDTESDEELLRSEFLEPEWLRSTDIPREDNSTHTSP
;
A
#
# COMPACT_ATOMS: atom_id res chain seq x y z
N MET A 1 13.28 -25.89 17.38
CA MET A 1 13.54 -25.77 15.93
C MET A 1 12.37 -24.96 15.36
N ARG A 2 12.62 -23.90 14.61
CA ARG A 2 11.55 -23.08 14.02
C ARG A 2 10.89 -23.88 12.89
N GLU A 3 9.56 -23.84 12.82
CA GLU A 3 8.80 -24.52 11.76
C GLU A 3 8.71 -23.61 10.55
N GLN A 4 9.31 -24.00 9.42
CA GLN A 4 9.16 -23.27 8.16
C GLN A 4 7.79 -23.58 7.54
N ILE A 5 7.04 -22.53 7.23
CA ILE A 5 5.66 -22.59 6.71
C ILE A 5 5.55 -22.14 5.25
N GLY A 6 6.67 -21.72 4.67
CA GLY A 6 6.70 -21.20 3.32
C GLY A 6 8.03 -20.56 2.96
N GLU A 7 8.03 -19.91 1.81
CA GLU A 7 9.14 -19.16 1.27
C GLU A 7 8.59 -17.98 0.44
N VAL A 8 9.29 -16.85 0.45
CA VAL A 8 9.01 -15.70 -0.42
C VAL A 8 10.33 -15.12 -0.91
N LEU A 9 10.49 -15.02 -2.24
CA LEU A 9 11.70 -14.51 -2.89
C LEU A 9 13.00 -15.17 -2.38
N GLY A 10 12.98 -16.50 -2.19
CA GLY A 10 14.13 -17.26 -1.68
C GLY A 10 14.34 -17.17 -0.16
N LYS A 11 13.48 -16.46 0.58
CA LYS A 11 13.59 -16.31 2.03
C LYS A 11 12.58 -17.21 2.75
N PRO A 12 13.02 -18.07 3.68
CA PRO A 12 12.11 -18.91 4.44
C PRO A 12 11.24 -18.04 5.37
N VAL A 13 9.96 -18.39 5.48
CA VAL A 13 9.03 -17.80 6.45
C VAL A 13 8.68 -18.86 7.49
N PHE A 14 8.68 -18.48 8.77
CA PHE A 14 8.50 -19.38 9.90
C PHE A 14 7.19 -19.11 10.65
N ARG A 15 6.65 -20.16 11.30
CA ARG A 15 5.37 -20.10 12.00
C ARG A 15 5.33 -19.05 13.12
N ASP A 16 6.45 -18.83 13.79
CA ASP A 16 6.58 -17.83 14.87
C ASP A 16 6.59 -16.38 14.36
N GLU A 17 6.72 -16.15 13.05
CA GLU A 17 6.63 -14.80 12.43
C GLU A 17 5.20 -14.39 12.12
N ILE A 18 4.26 -15.34 12.15
CA ILE A 18 2.85 -15.11 11.81
C ILE A 18 1.88 -15.41 12.96
N LEU A 19 2.30 -16.15 13.98
CA LEU A 19 1.47 -16.43 15.15
C LEU A 19 1.86 -15.51 16.31
N GLY A 20 0.92 -14.66 16.72
CA GLY A 20 0.96 -14.05 18.06
C GLY A 20 0.66 -15.10 19.15
N ALA A 21 1.04 -14.81 20.40
CA ALA A 21 1.01 -15.76 21.53
C ALA A 21 -0.31 -16.53 21.74
N ASP A 22 -1.45 -16.03 21.24
CA ASP A 22 -2.79 -16.59 21.48
C ASP A 22 -3.59 -17.02 20.23
N ARG A 23 -3.03 -16.95 19.02
CA ARG A 23 -3.81 -17.26 17.78
C ARG A 23 -3.45 -18.63 17.20
N LYS A 24 -4.48 -19.43 16.86
CA LYS A 24 -4.33 -20.71 16.13
C LYS A 24 -4.20 -20.53 14.61
N VAL A 25 -4.71 -19.42 14.07
CA VAL A 25 -4.59 -19.04 12.65
C VAL A 25 -4.40 -17.52 12.62
N PRO A 26 -3.38 -17.00 11.91
CA PRO A 26 -3.22 -15.56 11.73
C PRO A 26 -4.37 -14.97 10.94
N ASP A 27 -4.57 -13.67 11.11
CA ASP A 27 -5.39 -12.93 10.16
C ASP A 27 -4.69 -12.81 8.80
N SER A 28 -5.45 -12.59 7.73
CA SER A 28 -4.90 -12.40 6.38
C SER A 28 -3.89 -11.27 6.32
N GLU A 29 -4.05 -10.23 7.13
CA GLU A 29 -3.12 -9.09 7.21
C GLU A 29 -1.69 -9.50 7.58
N VAL A 30 -1.54 -10.40 8.56
CA VAL A 30 -0.20 -10.87 8.99
C VAL A 30 0.44 -11.72 7.90
N LEU A 31 -0.37 -12.53 7.21
CA LEU A 31 0.10 -13.31 6.06
C LEU A 31 0.47 -12.40 4.88
N HIS A 32 -0.30 -11.34 4.63
CA HIS A 32 0.00 -10.35 3.60
C HIS A 32 1.30 -9.60 3.92
N ALA A 33 1.51 -9.21 5.16
CA ALA A 33 2.76 -8.57 5.59
C ALA A 33 4.01 -9.45 5.30
N GLN A 34 3.90 -10.77 5.52
CA GLN A 34 5.03 -11.69 5.31
C GLN A 34 5.20 -12.13 3.85
N PHE A 35 4.12 -12.41 3.13
CA PHE A 35 4.18 -12.99 1.78
C PHE A 35 3.88 -11.99 0.66
N LEU A 36 2.88 -11.11 0.81
CA LEU A 36 2.48 -10.15 -0.23
C LEU A 36 3.40 -8.92 -0.25
N SER A 37 3.67 -8.29 0.90
CA SER A 37 4.43 -7.03 0.95
C SER A 37 5.82 -7.12 0.29
N PRO A 38 6.61 -8.21 0.44
CA PRO A 38 7.88 -8.34 -0.29
C PRO A 38 7.70 -8.41 -1.80
N LEU A 39 6.65 -9.07 -2.29
CA LEU A 39 6.33 -9.17 -3.72
C LEU A 39 5.93 -7.80 -4.28
N VAL A 40 5.07 -7.06 -3.56
CA VAL A 40 4.66 -5.70 -3.96
C VAL A 40 5.87 -4.78 -4.02
N LYS A 41 6.74 -4.85 -3.01
CA LYS A 41 7.96 -4.03 -2.99
C LYS A 41 8.87 -4.35 -4.17
N LYS A 42 9.06 -5.63 -4.49
CA LYS A 42 9.84 -6.05 -5.66
C LYS A 42 9.21 -5.53 -6.95
N TYR A 43 7.91 -5.71 -7.13
CA TYR A 43 7.18 -5.25 -8.31
C TYR A 43 7.28 -3.72 -8.48
N GLN A 44 7.12 -2.96 -7.40
CA GLN A 44 7.28 -1.51 -7.42
C GLN A 44 8.69 -1.05 -7.78
N GLN A 45 9.71 -1.83 -7.43
CA GLN A 45 11.10 -1.56 -7.83
C GLN A 45 11.33 -1.89 -9.31
N GLU A 46 10.78 -2.99 -9.80
CA GLU A 46 10.91 -3.42 -11.20
C GLU A 46 10.17 -2.48 -12.16
N HIS A 47 9.03 -1.94 -11.74
CA HIS A 47 8.18 -1.02 -12.50
C HIS A 47 8.29 0.44 -12.03
N GLN A 48 9.44 0.84 -11.48
CA GLN A 48 9.59 2.16 -10.88
C GLN A 48 9.29 3.30 -11.87
N LYS A 49 9.63 3.13 -13.15
CA LYS A 49 9.44 4.17 -14.16
C LYS A 49 7.97 4.43 -14.44
N GLU A 50 7.17 3.38 -14.51
CA GLU A 50 5.74 3.40 -14.77
C GLU A 50 4.94 3.86 -13.53
N LEU A 51 5.46 3.59 -12.34
CA LEU A 51 4.74 3.82 -11.08
C LEU A 51 5.12 5.12 -10.37
N THR A 52 6.20 5.79 -10.80
CA THR A 52 6.59 7.08 -10.21
C THR A 52 5.63 8.18 -10.70
N PRO A 53 4.91 8.87 -9.80
CA PRO A 53 4.08 10.01 -10.20
C PRO A 53 4.91 11.14 -10.78
N SER A 54 4.43 11.74 -11.86
CA SER A 54 4.97 12.99 -12.41
C SER A 54 4.56 14.19 -11.54
N PRO A 55 5.32 15.31 -11.57
CA PRO A 55 4.91 16.54 -10.92
C PRO A 55 3.52 17.03 -11.34
N GLN A 56 3.15 16.83 -12.61
CA GLN A 56 1.84 17.22 -13.14
C GLN A 56 0.71 16.38 -12.54
N GLU A 57 0.88 15.06 -12.40
CA GLU A 57 -0.12 14.20 -11.76
C GLU A 57 -0.32 14.55 -10.28
N ILE A 58 0.76 14.90 -9.58
CA ILE A 58 0.69 15.34 -8.18
C ILE A 58 -0.08 16.67 -8.08
N GLU A 59 0.25 17.65 -8.93
CA GLU A 59 -0.46 18.94 -8.96
C GLU A 59 -1.95 18.77 -9.33
N ALA A 60 -2.26 17.87 -10.25
CA ALA A 60 -3.63 17.54 -10.63
C ALA A 60 -4.43 16.99 -9.43
N MET A 61 -3.82 16.08 -8.66
CA MET A 61 -4.41 15.56 -7.43
C MET A 61 -4.60 16.66 -6.38
N ILE A 62 -3.60 17.52 -6.17
CA ILE A 62 -3.71 18.67 -5.26
C ILE A 62 -4.88 19.57 -5.66
N ALA A 63 -4.94 19.97 -6.94
CA ALA A 63 -6.02 20.81 -7.46
C ALA A 63 -7.41 20.17 -7.30
N PHE A 64 -7.51 18.85 -7.45
CA PHE A 64 -8.74 18.10 -7.22
C PHE A 64 -9.22 18.19 -5.77
N PHE A 65 -8.32 17.97 -4.80
CA PHE A 65 -8.65 18.11 -3.37
C PHE A 65 -9.04 19.55 -3.03
N ARG A 66 -8.29 20.55 -3.51
CA ARG A 66 -8.62 21.98 -3.33
C ARG A 66 -10.02 22.35 -3.82
N LYS A 67 -10.50 21.70 -4.88
CA LYS A 67 -11.80 21.96 -5.50
C LYS A 67 -12.95 21.25 -4.76
N LYS A 68 -12.71 20.04 -4.27
CA LYS A 68 -13.75 19.16 -3.68
C LYS A 68 -14.02 19.46 -2.22
N ASP A 69 -13.02 19.97 -1.52
CA ASP A 69 -13.05 20.10 -0.09
C ASP A 69 -12.85 21.58 0.28
N THR A 70 -13.82 22.19 0.93
CA THR A 70 -13.72 23.58 1.39
C THR A 70 -12.92 23.71 2.68
N ASP A 71 -12.67 22.59 3.37
CA ASP A 71 -11.94 22.53 4.65
C ASP A 71 -10.55 21.89 4.53
N TRP A 72 -10.09 21.55 3.31
CA TRP A 72 -8.76 20.95 3.09
C TRP A 72 -7.61 21.78 3.65
N GLU A 73 -7.72 23.12 3.62
CA GLU A 73 -6.73 24.03 4.19
C GLU A 73 -6.62 23.83 5.71
N LYS A 74 -7.73 23.50 6.36
CA LYS A 74 -7.79 23.22 7.79
C LYS A 74 -7.23 21.84 8.11
N GLU A 75 -7.55 20.82 7.33
CA GLU A 75 -6.99 19.47 7.52
C GLU A 75 -5.49 19.42 7.23
N GLU A 76 -5.03 20.12 6.19
CA GLU A 76 -3.61 20.30 5.91
C GLU A 76 -2.92 21.05 7.05
N LEU A 77 -3.54 22.12 7.57
CA LEU A 77 -3.00 22.86 8.71
C LEU A 77 -2.91 21.99 9.98
N GLU A 78 -3.94 21.18 10.27
CA GLU A 78 -3.96 20.22 11.37
C GLU A 78 -2.88 19.14 11.17
N PHE A 79 -2.70 18.64 9.95
CA PHE A 79 -1.65 17.69 9.61
C PHE A 79 -0.25 18.29 9.80
N GLN A 80 -0.02 19.52 9.34
CA GLN A 80 1.25 20.23 9.55
C GLN A 80 1.52 20.50 11.04
N GLN A 81 0.47 20.80 11.81
CA GLN A 81 0.57 20.93 13.27
C GLN A 81 0.95 19.60 13.93
N ASN A 82 0.27 18.50 13.58
CA ASN A 82 0.60 17.16 14.07
C ASN A 82 2.04 16.75 13.73
N LEU A 83 2.54 17.12 12.54
CA LEU A 83 3.94 16.89 12.18
C LEU A 83 4.92 17.71 13.02
N LEU A 84 4.56 18.95 13.35
CA LEU A 84 5.36 19.77 14.24
C LEU A 84 5.38 19.19 15.67
N GLU A 85 4.23 18.73 16.16
CA GLU A 85 4.13 18.04 17.45
C GLU A 85 4.97 16.76 17.48
N LEU A 86 4.92 15.94 16.43
CA LEU A 86 5.77 14.75 16.30
C LEU A 86 7.26 15.10 16.33
N LYS A 87 7.68 16.18 15.65
CA LYS A 87 9.07 16.68 15.71
C LYS A 87 9.48 17.08 17.13
N GLU A 88 8.58 17.72 17.89
CA GLU A 88 8.85 18.10 19.27
C GLU A 88 8.86 16.90 20.24
N GLU A 89 7.97 15.92 20.05
CA GLU A 89 7.99 14.67 20.83
C GLU A 89 9.28 13.88 20.59
N LEU A 90 9.76 13.80 19.35
CA LEU A 90 11.03 13.16 19.05
C LEU A 90 12.21 13.85 19.74
N LYS A 91 12.24 15.19 19.79
CA LYS A 91 13.26 15.92 20.58
C LYS A 91 13.19 15.60 22.07
N LYS A 92 11.98 15.43 22.64
CA LYS A 92 11.82 15.03 24.04
C LYS A 92 12.33 13.60 24.27
N ILE A 93 12.04 12.68 23.36
CA ILE A 93 12.54 11.29 23.42
C ILE A 93 14.08 11.29 23.35
N GLU A 94 14.67 12.07 22.45
CA GLU A 94 16.14 12.24 22.36
C GLU A 94 16.73 12.75 23.67
N SER A 95 16.16 13.80 24.27
CA SER A 95 16.62 14.31 25.56
C SER A 95 16.48 13.29 26.69
N ARG A 96 15.41 12.48 26.70
CA ARG A 96 15.24 11.38 27.67
C ARG A 96 16.29 10.29 27.49
N LEU A 97 16.66 9.97 26.26
CA LEU A 97 17.70 8.96 25.95
C LEU A 97 19.10 9.36 26.46
N GLU A 98 19.35 10.65 26.69
CA GLU A 98 20.59 11.16 27.30
C GLU A 98 20.69 10.86 28.81
N ASP A 99 19.59 10.50 29.47
CA ASP A 99 19.59 10.15 30.90
C ASP A 99 20.33 8.83 31.14
N ALA A 100 21.46 8.92 31.85
CA ALA A 100 22.29 7.78 32.22
C ALA A 100 21.65 6.85 33.28
N THR A 101 20.53 7.25 33.89
CA THR A 101 19.82 6.46 34.91
C THR A 101 18.80 5.48 34.34
N LEU A 102 18.54 5.52 33.02
CA LEU A 102 17.61 4.60 32.35
C LEU A 102 18.07 3.15 32.43
N SER A 103 17.13 2.24 32.72
CA SER A 103 17.38 0.81 32.57
C SER A 103 17.52 0.42 31.09
N PRO A 104 18.18 -0.72 30.78
CA PRO A 104 18.31 -1.20 29.41
C PRO A 104 16.97 -1.41 28.69
N GLU A 105 15.93 -1.82 29.42
CA GLU A 105 14.60 -2.04 28.85
C GLU A 105 13.93 -0.71 28.46
N GLN A 106 13.94 0.28 29.36
CA GLN A 106 13.38 1.61 29.09
C GLN A 106 14.12 2.32 27.95
N ARG A 107 15.44 2.13 27.86
CA ARG A 107 16.24 2.66 26.76
C ARG A 107 15.82 2.04 25.43
N ARG A 108 15.62 0.71 25.38
CA ARG A 108 15.14 0.01 24.19
C ARG A 108 13.75 0.45 23.76
N GLU A 109 12.82 0.63 24.70
CA GLU A 109 11.47 1.15 24.41
C GLU A 109 11.53 2.54 23.75
N LEU A 110 12.35 3.45 24.32
CA LEU A 110 12.52 4.81 23.78
C LEU A 110 13.23 4.81 22.42
N GLU A 111 14.20 3.93 22.20
CA GLU A 111 14.86 3.76 20.89
C GLU A 111 13.86 3.26 19.83
N ASN A 112 12.96 2.35 20.18
CA ASN A 112 11.91 1.88 19.28
C ASN A 112 10.88 2.98 18.98
N GLU A 113 10.47 3.74 19.99
CA GLU A 113 9.55 4.87 19.85
C GLU A 113 10.15 5.96 18.95
N LYS A 114 11.42 6.32 19.18
CA LYS A 114 12.20 7.23 18.34
C LYS A 114 12.25 6.73 16.89
N SER A 115 12.67 5.49 16.68
CA SER A 115 12.79 4.91 15.34
C SER A 115 11.46 4.90 14.59
N THR A 116 10.35 4.63 15.30
CA THR A 116 9.01 4.66 14.72
C THR A 116 8.60 6.07 14.33
N GLY A 117 8.81 7.06 15.22
CA GLY A 117 8.49 8.45 14.93
C GLY A 117 9.36 9.06 13.82
N GLU A 118 10.65 8.71 13.76
CA GLU A 118 11.54 9.14 12.67
C GLU A 118 11.08 8.55 11.32
N ALA A 119 10.67 7.29 11.29
CA ALA A 119 10.10 6.68 10.09
C ALA A 119 8.81 7.40 9.65
N TRP A 120 7.93 7.76 10.58
CA TRP A 120 6.75 8.56 10.26
C TRP A 120 7.09 9.96 9.77
N LEU A 121 8.07 10.64 10.37
CA LEU A 121 8.52 11.94 9.87
C LEU A 121 9.13 11.85 8.48
N GLU A 122 9.99 10.87 8.22
CA GLU A 122 10.58 10.68 6.89
C GLU A 122 9.49 10.49 5.84
N VAL A 123 8.47 9.70 6.18
CA VAL A 123 7.30 9.45 5.34
C VAL A 123 6.50 10.74 5.12
N PHE A 124 6.14 11.47 6.17
CA PHE A 124 5.18 12.58 6.09
C PHE A 124 5.78 13.97 5.84
N ASN A 125 7.10 14.14 5.93
CA ASN A 125 7.76 15.44 5.73
C ASN A 125 7.81 15.88 4.24
N THR A 126 7.17 15.13 3.35
CA THR A 126 6.95 15.54 1.96
C THR A 126 5.68 16.38 1.89
N GLU A 127 5.78 17.62 1.42
CA GLU A 127 4.61 18.45 1.11
C GLU A 127 3.69 17.68 0.17
N HIS A 128 2.39 17.62 0.49
CA HIS A 128 1.40 16.83 -0.26
C HIS A 128 1.67 15.31 -0.28
N PHE A 129 2.24 14.77 0.80
CA PHE A 129 2.52 13.33 0.95
C PHE A 129 1.29 12.46 0.66
N ILE A 130 0.11 12.83 1.18
CA ILE A 130 -1.11 12.04 0.98
C ILE A 130 -1.44 11.95 -0.50
N GLN A 131 -1.36 13.06 -1.24
CA GLN A 131 -1.61 13.10 -2.69
C GLN A 131 -0.58 12.26 -3.45
N LEU A 132 0.70 12.32 -3.05
CA LEU A 132 1.74 11.46 -3.61
C LEU A 132 1.43 9.96 -3.40
N VAL A 133 1.02 9.58 -2.19
CA VAL A 133 0.64 8.19 -1.87
C VAL A 133 -0.57 7.75 -2.69
N LEU A 134 -1.61 8.59 -2.79
CA LEU A 134 -2.82 8.26 -3.53
C LEU A 134 -2.55 8.10 -5.02
N VAL A 135 -1.76 9.00 -5.63
CA VAL A 135 -1.38 8.88 -7.05
C VAL A 135 -0.52 7.63 -7.26
N LYS A 136 0.46 7.38 -6.38
CA LYS A 136 1.33 6.19 -6.49
C LYS A 136 0.53 4.90 -6.33
N HIS A 137 -0.42 4.85 -5.39
CA HIS A 137 -1.32 3.72 -5.21
C HIS A 137 -2.18 3.51 -6.45
N TRP A 138 -2.83 4.56 -6.95
CA TRP A 138 -3.63 4.48 -8.18
C TRP A 138 -2.81 3.99 -9.37
N LYS A 139 -1.59 4.51 -9.60
CA LYS A 139 -0.72 4.03 -10.69
C LYS A 139 -0.38 2.55 -10.54
N PHE A 140 -0.13 2.09 -9.32
CA PHE A 140 0.14 0.68 -9.04
C PHE A 140 -1.06 -0.22 -9.34
N GLU A 141 -2.24 0.14 -8.83
CA GLU A 141 -3.48 -0.59 -9.09
C GLU A 141 -3.85 -0.57 -10.57
N ARG A 142 -3.67 0.57 -11.24
CA ARG A 142 -3.87 0.72 -12.68
C ARG A 142 -2.92 -0.18 -13.48
N HIS A 143 -1.64 -0.20 -13.12
CA HIS A 143 -0.66 -1.03 -13.79
C HIS A 143 -0.97 -2.53 -13.58
N LEU A 144 -1.44 -2.93 -12.41
CA LEU A 144 -1.94 -4.29 -12.20
C LEU A 144 -3.16 -4.59 -13.08
N TYR A 145 -4.15 -3.69 -13.09
CA TYR A 145 -5.35 -3.84 -13.91
C TYR A 145 -5.03 -4.09 -15.39
N ASP A 146 -4.15 -3.27 -15.96
CA ASP A 146 -3.78 -3.35 -17.38
C ASP A 146 -3.00 -4.63 -17.73
N ASN A 147 -2.21 -5.18 -16.80
CA ASN A 147 -1.30 -6.30 -17.06
C ASN A 147 -1.83 -7.67 -16.59
N TYR A 148 -2.80 -7.71 -15.68
CA TYR A 148 -3.26 -8.96 -15.04
C TYR A 148 -4.75 -9.23 -15.20
N GLY A 149 -5.34 -8.71 -16.28
CA GLY A 149 -6.66 -9.11 -16.78
C GLY A 149 -7.84 -8.29 -16.24
N GLY A 150 -7.57 -7.12 -15.66
CA GLY A 150 -8.59 -6.21 -15.16
C GLY A 150 -9.53 -6.85 -14.13
N GLY A 151 -10.84 -6.68 -14.34
CA GLY A 151 -11.90 -7.24 -13.50
C GLY A 151 -12.36 -6.28 -12.40
N ARG A 152 -13.02 -6.81 -11.37
CA ARG A 152 -13.71 -6.01 -10.36
C ARG A 152 -12.76 -5.05 -9.65
N ILE A 153 -13.28 -3.86 -9.32
CA ILE A 153 -12.57 -2.81 -8.58
C ILE A 153 -13.23 -2.63 -7.22
N LEU A 154 -12.43 -2.53 -6.15
CA LEU A 154 -12.92 -2.41 -4.78
C LEU A 154 -12.49 -1.07 -4.17
N TRP A 155 -13.41 -0.31 -3.57
CA TRP A 155 -13.04 0.86 -2.77
C TRP A 155 -12.43 0.44 -1.42
N GLN A 156 -11.27 0.98 -1.10
CA GLN A 156 -10.53 0.81 0.16
C GLN A 156 -10.05 2.17 0.69
N GLN A 157 -9.40 2.17 1.87
CA GLN A 157 -8.94 3.38 2.56
C GLN A 157 -7.98 4.25 1.73
N LEU A 158 -7.17 3.65 0.85
CA LEU A 158 -6.24 4.38 -0.02
C LEU A 158 -6.79 4.61 -1.44
N GLY A 159 -8.07 4.33 -1.67
CA GLY A 159 -8.74 4.48 -2.95
C GLY A 159 -9.16 3.15 -3.57
N TRP A 160 -9.27 3.13 -4.89
CA TRP A 160 -9.73 1.99 -5.67
C TRP A 160 -8.63 0.95 -5.88
N GLU A 161 -8.87 -0.29 -5.47
CA GLU A 161 -8.01 -1.47 -5.65
C GLU A 161 -8.46 -2.28 -6.89
N ALA A 162 -7.52 -2.71 -7.72
CA ALA A 162 -7.76 -3.61 -8.85
C ALA A 162 -7.90 -5.06 -8.36
N PHE A 163 -9.00 -5.34 -7.66
CA PHE A 163 -9.21 -6.53 -6.83
C PHE A 163 -8.93 -7.85 -7.56
N ASP A 164 -9.51 -8.05 -8.75
CA ASP A 164 -9.29 -9.28 -9.51
C ASP A 164 -7.89 -9.35 -10.13
N ALA A 165 -7.37 -8.22 -10.61
CA ALA A 165 -6.04 -8.15 -11.19
C ALA A 165 -4.94 -8.41 -10.15
N MET A 166 -5.06 -7.87 -8.94
CA MET A 166 -4.20 -8.17 -7.79
C MET A 166 -4.19 -9.67 -7.47
N HIS A 167 -5.38 -10.29 -7.44
CA HIS A 167 -5.52 -11.72 -7.19
C HIS A 167 -4.85 -12.57 -8.30
N ASN A 168 -5.04 -12.19 -9.57
CA ASN A 168 -4.43 -12.87 -10.71
C ASN A 168 -2.91 -12.70 -10.71
N TRP A 169 -2.41 -11.50 -10.41
CA TRP A 169 -0.99 -11.26 -10.22
C TRP A 169 -0.42 -12.14 -9.12
N LEU A 170 -1.05 -12.20 -7.94
CA LEU A 170 -0.61 -13.06 -6.84
C LEU A 170 -0.56 -14.54 -7.23
N LYS A 171 -1.56 -15.05 -7.94
CA LYS A 171 -1.50 -16.42 -8.49
C LYS A 171 -0.32 -16.61 -9.43
N SER A 172 -0.08 -15.66 -10.32
CA SER A 172 1.09 -15.72 -11.21
C SER A 172 2.40 -15.76 -10.41
N GLN A 173 2.51 -15.00 -9.32
CA GLN A 173 3.71 -15.02 -8.48
C GLN A 173 3.90 -16.39 -7.78
N GLU A 174 2.82 -17.03 -7.34
CA GLU A 174 2.88 -18.39 -6.76
C GLU A 174 3.26 -19.43 -7.82
N ASP A 175 2.64 -19.38 -9.01
CA ASP A 175 2.89 -20.31 -10.11
C ASP A 175 4.33 -20.24 -10.64
N HIS A 176 4.94 -19.05 -10.64
CA HIS A 176 6.36 -18.85 -10.99
C HIS A 176 7.32 -19.15 -9.84
N GLY A 177 6.82 -19.60 -8.69
CA GLY A 177 7.63 -19.96 -7.53
C GLY A 177 8.26 -18.77 -6.80
N HIS A 178 7.75 -17.55 -7.00
CA HIS A 178 8.23 -16.37 -6.26
C HIS A 178 7.80 -16.39 -4.78
N PHE A 179 6.79 -17.18 -4.44
CA PHE A 179 6.51 -17.55 -3.07
C PHE A 179 5.77 -18.90 -3.02
N LYS A 180 5.68 -19.47 -1.82
CA LYS A 180 4.91 -20.68 -1.53
C LYS A 180 4.48 -20.68 -0.08
N ILE A 181 3.22 -21.04 0.19
CA ILE A 181 2.73 -21.31 1.54
C ILE A 181 2.45 -22.82 1.65
N THR A 182 3.25 -23.53 2.46
CA THR A 182 3.18 -25.01 2.53
C THR A 182 2.04 -25.51 3.40
N ASP A 183 1.60 -24.73 4.38
CA ASP A 183 0.46 -25.04 5.23
C ASP A 183 -0.86 -24.73 4.50
N PRO A 184 -1.71 -25.74 4.20
CA PRO A 184 -2.95 -25.52 3.44
C PRO A 184 -3.95 -24.59 4.14
N GLN A 185 -3.92 -24.50 5.47
CA GLN A 185 -4.79 -23.59 6.20
C GLN A 185 -4.33 -22.14 6.05
N LEU A 186 -3.02 -21.90 6.12
CA LEU A 186 -2.45 -20.57 5.90
C LEU A 186 -2.61 -20.12 4.44
N HIS A 187 -2.43 -21.04 3.48
CA HIS A 187 -2.67 -20.77 2.07
C HIS A 187 -4.12 -20.31 1.82
N ARG A 188 -5.09 -21.03 2.38
CA ARG A 188 -6.51 -20.61 2.30
C ARG A 188 -6.76 -19.26 2.97
N SER A 189 -6.14 -19.00 4.12
CA SER A 189 -6.28 -17.71 4.81
C SER A 189 -5.67 -16.55 4.02
N PHE A 190 -4.54 -16.77 3.35
CA PHE A 190 -3.88 -15.77 2.51
C PHE A 190 -4.79 -15.30 1.37
N TYR A 191 -5.42 -16.24 0.64
CA TYR A 191 -6.33 -15.93 -0.46
C TYR A 191 -7.77 -15.59 -0.03
N ARG A 192 -8.08 -15.61 1.27
CA ARG A 192 -9.45 -15.42 1.76
C ARG A 192 -10.01 -14.06 1.34
N TYR A 193 -9.21 -13.00 1.43
CA TYR A 193 -9.61 -11.64 1.05
C TYR A 193 -10.17 -11.60 -0.38
N TRP A 194 -9.44 -12.13 -1.37
CA TRP A 194 -9.88 -12.07 -2.77
C TRP A 194 -11.01 -13.05 -3.15
N ARG A 195 -11.29 -14.06 -2.32
CA ARG A 195 -12.33 -15.07 -2.60
C ARG A 195 -13.67 -14.74 -1.98
N ASP A 196 -13.65 -14.29 -0.73
CA ASP A 196 -14.84 -14.22 0.11
C ASP A 196 -15.33 -12.77 0.31
N MET A 197 -14.53 -11.77 -0.08
CA MET A 197 -14.92 -10.38 0.06
C MET A 197 -16.05 -10.04 -0.90
N HIS A 198 -17.18 -9.67 -0.30
CA HIS A 198 -18.31 -9.04 -0.96
C HIS A 198 -18.54 -7.70 -0.29
N HIS A 199 -18.12 -6.62 -0.93
CA HIS A 199 -18.25 -5.26 -0.41
C HIS A 199 -19.32 -4.50 -1.18
N ASN A 200 -20.05 -3.61 -0.49
CA ASN A 200 -21.06 -2.74 -1.11
C ASN A 200 -20.47 -1.68 -2.06
N PHE A 201 -19.15 -1.54 -2.10
CA PHE A 201 -18.42 -0.57 -2.93
C PHE A 201 -17.50 -1.29 -3.91
N MET A 202 -18.01 -2.37 -4.49
CA MET A 202 -17.35 -3.07 -5.59
C MET A 202 -17.98 -2.64 -6.90
N ILE A 203 -17.15 -2.20 -7.84
CA ILE A 203 -17.55 -1.93 -9.22
C ILE A 203 -17.38 -3.23 -9.98
N ASP A 204 -18.47 -3.72 -10.56
CA ASP A 204 -18.43 -4.82 -11.52
C ASP A 204 -18.25 -4.23 -12.92
N THR A 205 -17.16 -4.64 -13.58
CA THR A 205 -16.75 -4.07 -14.87
C THR A 205 -17.74 -4.34 -15.98
N GLU A 206 -18.59 -5.37 -15.86
CA GLU A 206 -19.60 -5.69 -16.86
C GLU A 206 -20.89 -4.86 -16.67
N SER A 207 -21.24 -4.52 -15.43
CA SER A 207 -22.48 -3.78 -15.14
C SER A 207 -22.31 -2.26 -15.02
N ASP A 208 -21.10 -1.78 -14.67
CA ASP A 208 -20.88 -0.39 -14.25
C ASP A 208 -19.72 0.29 -15.00
N GLU A 209 -19.67 0.15 -16.33
CA GLU A 209 -18.58 0.69 -17.17
C GLU A 209 -18.34 2.20 -16.98
N GLU A 210 -19.41 3.00 -16.85
CA GLU A 210 -19.29 4.45 -16.65
C GLU A 210 -18.61 4.76 -15.32
N LEU A 211 -19.01 4.07 -14.25
CA LEU A 211 -18.43 4.25 -12.92
C LEU A 211 -16.97 3.78 -12.89
N LEU A 212 -16.69 2.60 -13.46
CA LEU A 212 -15.33 2.10 -13.65
C LEU A 212 -14.45 3.16 -14.33
N ARG A 213 -14.97 3.76 -15.41
CA ARG A 213 -14.23 4.79 -16.15
C ARG A 213 -14.04 6.05 -15.32
N SER A 214 -15.09 6.59 -14.72
CA SER A 214 -15.02 7.88 -14.04
C SER A 214 -14.28 7.86 -12.71
N GLU A 215 -14.21 6.69 -12.06
CA GLU A 215 -13.65 6.53 -10.72
C GLU A 215 -12.24 5.93 -10.73
N PHE A 216 -11.97 4.99 -11.66
CA PHE A 216 -10.71 4.24 -11.68
C PHE A 216 -9.91 4.45 -12.95
N LEU A 217 -10.50 4.28 -14.16
CA LEU A 217 -9.70 4.31 -15.39
C LEU A 217 -9.29 5.72 -15.81
N GLU A 218 -10.20 6.67 -15.66
CA GLU A 218 -10.06 8.08 -16.06
C GLU A 218 -10.63 8.99 -14.95
N PRO A 219 -10.03 8.96 -13.74
CA PRO A 219 -10.55 9.70 -12.60
C PRO A 219 -10.61 11.21 -12.88
N GLU A 220 -11.54 11.93 -12.22
CA GLU A 220 -11.75 13.37 -12.45
C GLU A 220 -10.45 14.18 -12.33
N TRP A 221 -9.61 13.87 -11.33
CA TRP A 221 -8.33 14.56 -11.12
C TRP A 221 -7.39 14.42 -12.31
N LEU A 222 -7.39 13.29 -13.02
CA LEU A 222 -6.59 13.07 -14.22
C LEU A 222 -7.18 13.82 -15.42
N ARG A 223 -8.52 13.82 -15.56
CA ARG A 223 -9.24 14.49 -16.66
C ARG A 223 -9.14 16.02 -16.60
N SER A 224 -8.97 16.60 -15.42
CA SER A 224 -8.92 18.06 -15.23
C SER A 224 -7.62 18.71 -15.69
N THR A 225 -6.68 17.94 -16.23
CA THR A 225 -5.36 18.42 -16.65
C THR A 225 -5.07 17.95 -18.07
N ASP A 226 -4.50 18.83 -18.91
CA ASP A 226 -3.97 18.50 -20.25
C ASP A 226 -2.69 17.64 -20.13
N ILE A 227 -2.70 16.59 -19.30
CA ILE A 227 -1.60 15.63 -19.18
C ILE A 227 -1.67 14.69 -20.40
N PRO A 228 -0.60 14.62 -21.23
CA PRO A 228 -0.56 13.70 -22.35
C PRO A 228 -0.74 12.27 -21.86
N ARG A 229 -1.68 11.52 -22.47
CA ARG A 229 -1.87 10.10 -22.19
C ARG A 229 -0.61 9.35 -22.63
N GLU A 230 0.01 8.58 -21.75
CA GLU A 230 1.02 7.60 -22.15
C GLU A 230 0.31 6.47 -22.90
N ASP A 231 0.52 6.43 -24.21
CA ASP A 231 -0.08 5.44 -25.09
C ASP A 231 0.66 4.11 -24.95
N ASN A 232 0.16 3.22 -24.09
CA ASN A 232 0.67 1.85 -23.92
C ASN A 232 0.17 0.89 -25.02
N SER A 233 -0.04 1.38 -26.25
CA SER A 233 -0.38 0.53 -27.40
C SER A 233 0.86 0.03 -28.14
N THR A 234 1.66 -0.82 -27.49
CA THR A 234 2.57 -1.72 -28.21
C THR A 234 2.51 -3.15 -27.67
N HIS A 235 1.44 -3.86 -28.03
CA HIS A 235 1.48 -5.31 -28.12
C HIS A 235 1.17 -5.75 -29.55
N THR A 236 2.21 -5.77 -30.37
CA THR A 236 2.36 -6.74 -31.45
C THR A 236 2.52 -8.13 -30.82
N SER A 237 1.48 -8.95 -30.93
CA SER A 237 1.59 -10.41 -30.83
C SER A 237 2.10 -10.99 -32.17
N PRO A 238 2.73 -12.18 -32.15
CA PRO A 238 3.69 -12.66 -33.16
C PRO A 238 3.12 -12.90 -34.57
#